data_AF-A0A9W5TVK8-F1
#
_entry.id   AF-A0A9W5TVK8-F1
#
_cell.length_a   1.000
_cell.length_b   1.000
_cell.length_c   1.000
_cell.angle_alpha   90.00
_cell.angle_beta   90.00
_cell.angle_gamma   90.00
#
_symmetry.space_group_name_H-M   'P 1'
#
loop_
_entity.id
_entity.type
_entity.pdbx_description
1 polymer ?
#
loop_
_entity_poly.entity_id
_entity_poly.type
_entity_poly.pdbx_seq_one_letter_code
_entity_poly.pdbx_strand_id
1 'polypeptide(L)' 'MNVLKKQYDWIRLTRENLFHYCESLAIEDYIFELDKFGWGSIRNLHVHVCRMLSVLAWEFRT' A
#
# COMPACT_ATOMS: atom_id res chain seq x y z
N MET A 1 -16.21 20.16 -7.60
CA MET A 1 -14.98 19.46 -7.16
C MET A 1 -15.38 18.07 -6.69
N ASN A 2 -15.02 16.99 -7.40
CA ASN A 2 -15.44 15.64 -7.03
C ASN A 2 -14.55 15.11 -5.90
N VAL A 3 -15.08 15.04 -4.67
CA VAL A 3 -14.37 14.61 -3.47
C VAL A 3 -13.83 13.19 -3.61
N LEU A 4 -14.62 12.29 -4.21
CA LEU A 4 -14.23 10.90 -4.42
C LEU A 4 -13.03 10.78 -5.37
N LYS A 5 -13.00 11.61 -6.42
CA LYS A 5 -11.86 11.65 -7.35
C LYS A 5 -10.57 12.07 -6.62
N LYS A 6 -10.65 13.11 -5.77
CA LYS A 6 -9.49 13.56 -4.98
C LYS A 6 -9.01 12.51 -3.98
N GLN A 7 -9.93 11.81 -3.32
CA GLN A 7 -9.59 10.72 -2.41
C GLN A 7 -8.91 9.58 -3.15
N TYR A 8 -9.41 9.20 -4.34
CA TYR A 8 -8.76 8.21 -5.19
C TYR A 8 -7.34 8.64 -5.61
N ASP A 9 -7.16 9.89 -6.01
CA ASP A 9 -5.84 10.42 -6.40
C ASP A 9 -4.83 10.36 -5.25
N TRP A 10 -5.25 10.70 -4.02
CA TRP A 10 -4.41 10.60 -2.82
C TRP A 10 -4.06 9.16 -2.46
N ILE A 11 -5.05 8.27 -2.55
CA ILE A 11 -4.87 6.84 -2.32
C ILE A 11 -3.86 6.27 -3.33
N ARG A 12 -3.98 6.64 -4.60
CA ARG A 12 -3.06 6.24 -5.66
C ARG A 12 -1.64 6.75 -5.41
N LEU A 13 -1.48 8.04 -5.11
CA LEU A 13 -0.19 8.67 -4.84
C LEU A 13 0.51 7.99 -3.65
N THR A 14 -0.24 7.76 -2.57
CA THR A 14 0.30 7.11 -1.36
C THR A 14 0.81 5.70 -1.68
N ARG A 15 0.11 4.96 -2.54
CA ARG A 15 0.55 3.64 -3.01
C ARG A 15 1.84 3.70 -3.81
N GLU A 16 1.92 4.62 -4.77
CA GLU A 16 3.11 4.78 -5.62
C GLU A 16 4.34 5.10 -4.75
N ASN A 17 4.19 5.98 -3.75
CA ASN A 17 5.26 6.30 -2.80
C ASN A 17 5.64 5.11 -1.92
N LEU A 18 4.67 4.34 -1.42
CA LEU A 18 4.94 3.14 -0.62
C LEU A 18 5.73 2.09 -1.41
N PHE A 19 5.37 1.87 -2.68
CA PHE A 19 6.05 0.90 -3.53
C PHE A 19 7.50 1.32 -3.78
N HIS A 20 7.70 2.60 -4.10
CA HIS A 20 9.04 3.13 -4.31
C HIS A 20 9.90 3.05 -3.04
N TYR A 21 9.31 3.31 -1.87
CA TYR A 21 9.98 3.11 -0.60
C TYR A 21 10.39 1.64 -0.41
N CYS A 22 9.48 0.69 -0.62
CA CYS A 22 9.77 -0.73 -0.51
C CYS A 22 10.87 -1.20 -1.48
N GLU A 23 10.94 -0.64 -2.69
CA GLU A 23 12.02 -0.92 -3.67
C GLU A 23 13.39 -0.43 -3.21
N SER A 24 13.43 0.60 -2.36
CA SER A 24 14.68 1.14 -1.81
C SER A 24 15.23 0.37 -0.61
N LEU A 25 14.44 -0.54 -0.04
CA LEU A 25 14.83 -1.33 1.14
C LEU A 25 15.76 -2.49 0.76
N ALA A 26 16.67 -2.82 1.67
CA ALA A 26 17.37 -4.10 1.62
C ALA A 26 16.37 -5.24 1.81
N ILE A 27 16.62 -6.38 1.16
CA ILE A 27 15.67 -7.51 1.18
C ILE A 27 15.49 -8.05 2.60
N GLU A 28 16.56 -8.02 3.40
CA GLU A 28 16.59 -8.46 4.79
C GLU A 28 15.63 -7.62 5.65
N ASP A 29 15.66 -6.29 5.48
CA ASP A 29 14.80 -5.36 6.19
C ASP A 29 13.34 -5.45 5.72
N TYR A 30 13.13 -5.70 4.42
CA TYR A 30 11.79 -5.81 3.84
C TYR A 30 11.02 -7.03 4.35
N ILE A 31 11.71 -8.16 4.55
CA ILE A 31 11.12 -9.42 5.04
C ILE A 31 11.23 -9.58 6.56
N PHE A 32 11.90 -8.68 7.26
CA PHE A 32 12.13 -8.79 8.69
C PHE A 32 10.81 -8.75 9.47
N GLU A 33 10.57 -9.78 10.27
CA GLU A 33 9.37 -9.90 11.10
C GLU A 33 9.64 -9.24 12.47
N LEU A 34 9.03 -8.08 12.69
CA LEU A 34 9.00 -7.34 13.94
C LEU A 34 7.79 -7.76 14.77
N ASP A 35 8.08 -8.23 15.98
CA ASP A 35 7.04 -8.59 16.93
C ASP A 35 6.26 -7.32 17.32
N LYS A 36 4.92 -7.38 17.20
CA LYS A 36 3.96 -6.25 17.39
C LYS A 36 3.95 -5.14 16.33
N PHE A 37 4.68 -5.26 15.21
CA PHE A 37 4.43 -4.39 14.06
C PHE A 37 3.24 -4.92 13.29
N GLY A 38 2.27 -4.07 12.93
CA GLY A 38 0.99 -4.49 12.35
C GLY A 38 1.17 -5.46 11.18
N TRP A 39 1.01 -6.76 11.46
CA TRP A 39 1.13 -7.91 10.55
C TRP A 39 2.54 -8.48 10.35
N GLY A 40 3.47 -8.16 11.25
CA GLY A 40 4.76 -8.84 11.39
C GLY A 40 5.87 -8.20 10.56
N SER A 41 5.71 -7.97 9.26
CA SER A 41 6.76 -7.37 8.42
C SER A 41 6.25 -6.30 7.46
N ILE A 42 7.16 -5.47 6.94
CA ILE A 42 6.88 -4.47 5.90
C ILE A 42 6.24 -5.15 4.68
N ARG A 43 6.74 -6.33 4.29
CA ARG A 43 6.14 -7.17 3.24
C ARG A 43 4.67 -7.50 3.51
N ASN A 44 4.33 -7.94 4.71
CA ASN A 44 2.96 -8.38 5.02
C ASN A 44 1.99 -7.19 5.02
N LEU A 45 2.42 -6.04 5.54
CA LEU A 45 1.67 -4.79 5.44
C LEU A 45 1.50 -4.33 3.99
N HIS A 46 2.56 -4.42 3.18
CA HIS A 46 2.54 -4.08 1.76
C HIS A 46 1.50 -4.92 0.99
N VAL A 47 1.46 -6.25 1.22
CA VAL A 47 0.45 -7.14 0.63
C VAL A 47 -0.97 -6.76 1.06
N HIS A 48 -1.16 -6.42 2.34
CA HIS A 48 -2.46 -5.98 2.85
C HIS A 48 -2.96 -4.70 2.15
N VAL A 49 -2.08 -3.70 2.01
CA VAL A 49 -2.38 -2.44 1.32
C VAL A 49 -2.71 -2.67 -0.15
N CYS A 50 -1.95 -3.51 -0.86
CA CYS A 50 -2.23 -3.87 -2.25
C CYS A 50 -3.63 -4.50 -2.42
N ARG A 51 -4.03 -5.37 -1.50
CA ARG A 51 -5.32 -6.07 -1.56
C ARG A 51 -6.49 -5.11 -1.38
N MET A 52 -6.47 -4.24 -0.37
CA MET A 52 -7.54 -3.27 -0.14
C MET A 52 -7.78 -2.36 -1.36
N LEU A 53 -6.69 -1.97 -2.04
CA LEU A 53 -6.75 -1.07 -3.18
C LEU A 53 -7.25 -1.72 -4.46
N SER A 54 -7.02 -3.03 -4.63
CA SER A 54 -7.59 -3.77 -5.78
C SER A 54 -9.12 -3.76 -5.77
N VAL A 55 -9.74 -3.77 -4.58
CA VAL A 55 -11.20 -3.69 -4.42
C VAL A 55 -11.72 -2.28 -4.77
N LEU A 56 -11.06 -1.23 -4.27
CA LEU A 56 -11.42 0.16 -4.60
C LEU A 56 -11.22 0.47 -6.09
N ALA A 57 -10.15 -0.03 -6.70
CA ALA A 57 -9.88 0.18 -8.13
C ALA A 57 -10.87 -0.56 -9.05
N TRP A 58 -11.60 -1.56 -8.53
CA TRP A 58 -12.71 -2.23 -9.22
C TRP A 58 -13.99 -1.39 -9.15
N GLU A 59 -14.34 -0.87 -7.97
CA GLU A 59 -15.52 -0.01 -7.74
C GLU A 59 -15.50 1.29 -8.56
N PHE A 60 -14.32 1.88 -8.81
CA PHE A 60 -14.18 3.09 -9.62
C PHE A 60 -14.05 2.84 -11.13
N ARG A 61 -14.12 1.58 -11.59
CA ARG A 61 -14.01 1.19 -13.01
C ARG A 61 -15.35 0.82 -13.65
N THR A 62 -16.42 0.70 -12.86
CA THR A 62 -17.83 0.52 -13.27
C THR A 62 -18.57 1.85 -13.22
#